data_AF-A0A838L7B5-F1
#
_entry.id   AF-A0A838L7B5-F1
#
_cell.length_a   1.000
_cell.length_b   1.000
_cell.length_c   1.000
_cell.angle_alpha   90.00
_cell.angle_beta   90.00
_cell.angle_gamma   90.00
#
_symmetry.space_group_name_H-M   'P 1'
#
loop_
_entity.id
_entity.type
_entity.pdbx_description
1 polymer ?
#
loop_
_entity_poly.entity_id
_entity_poly.type
_entity_poly.pdbx_seq_one_letter_code
_entity_poly.pdbx_strand_id
1 'polypeptide(L)'
;MRTLTAIVLLLLPGAAGAQAVQSGPWDVTSTAVSLDIPGAPAFLLRMMKGKSKSERKCVSPVQAVDGVAALLAPDPKAQCHVDSQQIAGGLYHQALTCPQKQGPPIRITRSGTYDAAGFTGRLDMGGQTPKGAMSIVLDQKAVHAAGTCRG
;
A
#
# COMPACT_ATOMS: atom_id res chain seq x y z
N MET A 1 -0.99 -10.08 -62.97
CA MET A 1 -1.77 -9.77 -61.74
C MET A 1 -0.88 -10.10 -60.55
N ARG A 2 -0.34 -9.08 -59.87
CA ARG A 2 0.57 -9.24 -58.71
C ARG A 2 -0.26 -9.13 -57.43
N THR A 3 -0.43 -10.25 -56.75
CA THR A 3 -1.09 -10.35 -55.45
C THR A 3 -0.17 -9.75 -54.39
N LEU A 4 -0.59 -8.64 -53.77
CA LEU A 4 0.06 -8.01 -52.62
C LEU A 4 -0.48 -8.65 -51.35
N THR A 5 0.32 -9.49 -50.70
CA THR A 5 0.03 -10.07 -49.39
C THR A 5 0.33 -9.03 -48.30
N ALA A 6 -0.70 -8.48 -47.67
CA ALA A 6 -0.57 -7.58 -46.53
C ALA A 6 -0.34 -8.40 -45.25
N ILE A 7 0.84 -8.23 -44.63
CA ILE A 7 1.15 -8.78 -43.30
C ILE A 7 0.53 -7.85 -42.25
N VAL A 8 -0.50 -8.33 -41.56
CA VAL A 8 -1.07 -7.67 -40.39
C VAL A 8 -0.19 -8.02 -39.19
N LEU A 9 0.63 -7.07 -38.74
CA LEU A 9 1.36 -7.16 -37.47
C LEU A 9 0.36 -6.97 -36.32
N LEU A 10 -0.08 -8.07 -35.71
CA LEU A 10 -0.82 -8.06 -34.44
C LEU A 10 0.13 -7.60 -33.33
N LEU A 11 0.01 -6.33 -32.91
CA LEU A 11 0.61 -5.87 -31.65
C LEU A 11 -0.10 -6.59 -30.50
N LEU A 12 0.56 -7.62 -29.95
CA LEU A 12 0.18 -8.21 -28.68
C LEU A 12 0.34 -7.15 -27.57
N PRO A 13 -0.69 -6.89 -26.74
CA PRO A 13 -0.53 -6.10 -25.53
C PRO A 13 0.49 -6.83 -24.65
N GLY A 14 1.65 -6.20 -24.43
CA GLY A 14 2.63 -6.72 -23.50
C GLY A 14 1.96 -6.88 -22.13
N ALA A 15 1.97 -8.10 -21.59
CA ALA A 15 1.66 -8.32 -20.19
C ALA A 15 2.64 -7.45 -19.40
N ALA A 16 2.16 -6.34 -18.86
CA ALA A 16 2.93 -5.50 -17.96
C ALA A 16 3.18 -6.33 -16.70
N GLY A 17 4.28 -7.09 -16.72
CA GLY A 17 4.76 -7.82 -15.56
C GLY A 17 4.91 -6.87 -14.38
N ALA A 18 4.71 -7.37 -13.17
CA ALA A 18 4.96 -6.63 -11.95
C ALA A 18 6.35 -5.98 -12.05
N GLN A 19 6.38 -4.64 -12.13
CA GLN A 19 7.63 -3.91 -12.26
C GLN A 19 8.42 -4.13 -10.97
N ALA A 20 9.56 -4.81 -11.09
CA ALA A 20 10.44 -5.06 -9.97
C ALA A 20 10.84 -3.73 -9.30
N VAL A 21 10.94 -3.75 -7.99
CA VAL A 21 11.41 -2.61 -7.19
C VAL A 21 12.85 -2.85 -6.76
N GLN A 22 13.55 -1.80 -6.32
CA GLN A 22 14.89 -1.95 -5.77
C GLN A 22 14.88 -2.74 -4.46
N SER A 23 15.82 -3.69 -4.29
CA SER A 23 16.06 -4.30 -2.98
C SER A 23 16.68 -3.30 -2.01
N GLY A 24 16.57 -3.57 -0.71
CA GLY A 24 17.14 -2.74 0.35
C GLY A 24 16.08 -2.01 1.18
N PRO A 25 16.45 -0.92 1.87
CA PRO A 25 15.55 -0.22 2.77
C PRO A 25 14.60 0.70 2.01
N TRP A 26 13.36 0.75 2.48
CA TRP A 26 12.28 1.59 1.97
C TRP A 26 11.60 2.31 3.12
N ASP A 27 11.32 3.60 2.94
CA ASP A 27 10.54 4.39 3.90
C ASP A 27 9.10 4.53 3.42
N VAL A 28 8.19 3.86 4.13
CA VAL A 28 6.75 3.99 3.92
C VAL A 28 6.23 5.04 4.89
N THR A 29 5.98 6.23 4.38
CA THR A 29 5.48 7.37 5.16
C THR A 29 3.98 7.45 5.05
N SER A 30 3.29 7.43 6.19
CA SER A 30 1.84 7.63 6.29
C SER A 30 1.55 8.95 6.99
N THR A 31 0.73 9.80 6.38
CA THR A 31 0.35 11.13 6.88
C THR A 31 -1.13 11.13 7.21
N ALA A 32 -1.48 11.55 8.43
CA ALA A 32 -2.87 11.50 8.87
C ALA A 32 -3.70 12.62 8.25
N VAL A 33 -4.72 12.27 7.48
CA VAL A 33 -5.62 13.21 6.77
C VAL A 33 -6.88 13.45 7.58
N SER A 34 -7.50 12.37 8.07
CA SER A 34 -8.71 12.42 8.89
C SER A 34 -8.65 11.35 9.98
N LEU A 35 -9.12 11.69 11.18
CA LEU A 35 -9.23 10.76 12.29
C LEU A 35 -10.55 11.03 13.03
N ASP A 36 -11.43 10.04 13.01
CA ASP A 36 -12.61 9.94 13.85
C ASP A 36 -12.46 8.69 14.72
N ILE A 37 -12.18 8.91 16.01
CA ILE A 37 -11.94 7.82 16.97
C ILE A 37 -12.77 8.14 18.22
N PRO A 38 -14.00 7.60 18.32
CA PRO A 38 -14.85 7.85 19.47
C PRO A 38 -14.16 7.50 20.78
N GLY A 39 -14.16 8.46 21.70
CA GLY A 39 -13.53 8.34 23.00
C GLY A 39 -12.08 8.80 23.11
N ALA A 40 -11.41 9.12 22.00
CA ALA A 40 -10.13 9.80 22.03
C ALA A 40 -10.32 11.30 22.31
N PRO A 41 -9.42 11.95 23.07
CA PRO A 41 -9.49 13.40 23.28
C PRO A 41 -9.37 14.17 21.95
N ALA A 42 -10.32 15.07 21.68
CA ALA A 42 -10.37 15.81 20.41
C ALA A 42 -9.10 16.64 20.16
N PHE A 43 -8.49 17.21 21.21
CA PHE A 43 -7.25 17.97 21.08
C PHE A 43 -6.10 17.10 20.53
N LEU A 44 -6.05 15.83 20.93
CA LEU A 44 -5.03 14.88 20.48
C LEU A 44 -5.22 14.50 19.01
N LEU A 45 -6.47 14.22 18.60
CA LEU A 45 -6.80 13.96 17.20
C LEU A 45 -6.43 15.16 16.30
N ARG A 46 -6.69 16.39 16.75
CA ARG A 46 -6.31 17.61 16.03
C ARG A 46 -4.80 17.76 15.89
N MET A 47 -4.02 17.43 16.93
CA MET A 47 -2.55 17.48 16.86
C MET A 47 -1.95 16.40 15.96
N MET A 48 -2.62 15.26 15.82
CA MET A 48 -2.19 14.16 14.94
C MET A 48 -2.49 14.43 13.47
N LYS A 49 -3.54 15.19 13.16
CA LYS A 49 -3.86 15.56 11.77
C LYS A 49 -2.68 16.30 11.13
N GLY A 50 -2.31 15.87 9.93
CA GLY A 50 -1.14 16.36 9.18
C GLY A 50 0.20 15.83 9.67
N LYS A 51 0.26 15.04 10.75
CA LYS A 51 1.51 14.39 11.18
C LYS A 51 1.78 13.16 10.35
N SER A 52 3.06 12.96 10.05
CA SER A 52 3.54 11.81 9.31
C SER A 52 4.29 10.85 10.24
N LYS A 53 4.15 9.56 9.97
CA LYS A 53 4.97 8.50 10.56
C LYS A 53 5.57 7.67 9.44
N SER A 54 6.88 7.47 9.49
CA SER A 54 7.59 6.61 8.55
C SER A 54 7.89 5.26 9.19
N GLU A 55 7.55 4.21 8.47
CA GLU A 55 7.95 2.84 8.77
C GLU A 55 9.04 2.43 7.78
N ARG A 56 10.15 1.92 8.30
CA ARG A 56 11.22 1.38 7.46
C ARG A 56 10.97 -0.09 7.18
N LYS A 57 10.82 -0.44 5.90
CA LYS A 57 10.72 -1.80 5.40
C LYS A 57 12.02 -2.22 4.73
N CYS A 58 12.32 -3.51 4.81
CA CYS A 58 13.48 -4.10 4.17
C CYS A 58 13.03 -5.12 3.15
N VAL A 59 13.35 -4.85 1.88
CA VAL A 59 13.01 -5.70 0.74
C VAL A 59 14.23 -6.51 0.36
N SER A 60 14.15 -7.83 0.49
CA SER A 60 15.21 -8.73 0.02
C SER A 60 15.25 -8.80 -1.52
N PRO A 61 16.36 -9.25 -2.13
CA PRO A 61 16.41 -9.46 -3.58
C PRO A 61 15.32 -10.41 -4.10
N VAL A 62 14.92 -11.40 -3.29
CA VAL A 62 13.84 -12.33 -3.66
C VAL A 62 12.49 -11.62 -3.65
N GLN A 63 12.22 -10.74 -2.68
CA GLN A 63 10.97 -9.98 -2.63
C GLN A 63 10.91 -8.85 -3.67
N ALA A 64 12.05 -8.33 -4.09
CA ALA A 64 12.13 -7.25 -5.07
C ALA A 64 11.43 -7.59 -6.41
N VAL A 65 11.40 -8.89 -6.77
CA VAL A 65 10.73 -9.38 -7.97
C VAL A 65 9.20 -9.28 -7.89
N ASP A 66 8.64 -9.23 -6.69
CA ASP A 66 7.19 -9.04 -6.46
C ASP A 66 6.77 -7.57 -6.69
N GLY A 67 7.74 -6.69 -6.94
CA GLY A 67 7.50 -5.28 -7.22
C GLY A 67 6.87 -4.54 -6.04
N VAL A 68 5.91 -3.67 -6.33
CA VAL A 68 5.21 -2.87 -5.31
C VAL A 68 4.48 -3.74 -4.27
N ALA A 69 4.13 -5.00 -4.59
CA ALA A 69 3.50 -5.91 -3.65
C ALA A 69 4.36 -6.13 -2.39
N ALA A 70 5.68 -6.17 -2.54
CA ALA A 70 6.61 -6.29 -1.41
C ALA A 70 6.58 -5.07 -0.47
N LEU A 71 6.36 -3.87 -1.02
CA LEU A 71 6.23 -2.64 -0.23
C LEU A 71 4.87 -2.56 0.47
N LEU A 72 3.85 -3.12 -0.18
CA LEU A 72 2.51 -3.17 0.33
C LEU A 72 2.39 -4.20 1.46
N ALA A 73 3.03 -5.37 1.37
CA ALA A 73 2.93 -6.48 2.34
C ALA A 73 2.76 -6.01 3.82
N PRO A 74 1.71 -6.48 4.53
CA PRO A 74 1.46 -6.07 5.91
C PRO A 74 2.60 -6.52 6.84
N ASP A 75 2.80 -5.80 7.94
CA ASP A 75 3.71 -6.26 9.00
C ASP A 75 3.23 -7.64 9.50
N PRO A 76 4.06 -8.70 9.44
CA PRO A 76 3.69 -10.03 9.92
C PRO A 76 3.22 -10.03 11.39
N LYS A 77 3.75 -9.12 12.22
CA LYS A 77 3.36 -8.97 13.64
C LYS A 77 1.96 -8.39 13.80
N ALA A 78 1.46 -7.66 12.80
CA ALA A 78 0.09 -7.13 12.81
C ALA A 78 -0.96 -8.20 12.48
N GLN A 79 -0.54 -9.37 11.96
CA GLN A 79 -1.42 -10.52 11.67
C GLN A 79 -2.63 -10.16 10.79
N CYS A 80 -2.48 -9.18 9.90
CA CYS A 80 -3.54 -8.82 8.96
C CYS A 80 -3.70 -9.87 7.87
N HIS A 81 -4.94 -10.23 7.58
CA HIS A 81 -5.31 -11.04 6.42
C HIS A 81 -5.47 -10.12 5.19
N VAL A 82 -4.86 -10.49 4.06
CA VAL A 82 -5.05 -9.78 2.79
C VAL A 82 -6.30 -10.35 2.12
N ASP A 83 -7.38 -9.58 2.10
CA ASP A 83 -8.67 -10.01 1.55
C ASP A 83 -8.68 -9.96 0.01
N SER A 84 -8.03 -8.94 -0.57
CA SER A 84 -7.86 -8.81 -2.01
C SER A 84 -6.65 -7.95 -2.35
N GLN A 85 -6.02 -8.22 -3.50
CA GLN A 85 -4.92 -7.42 -4.02
C GLN A 85 -4.99 -7.38 -5.55
N GLN A 86 -4.93 -6.17 -6.10
CA GLN A 86 -4.84 -5.91 -7.53
C GLN A 86 -3.70 -4.94 -7.75
N ILE A 87 -2.76 -5.32 -8.63
CA ILE A 87 -1.58 -4.53 -9.00
C ILE A 87 -1.42 -4.69 -10.50
N ALA A 88 -1.77 -3.66 -11.26
CA ALA A 88 -1.67 -3.68 -12.71
C ALA A 88 -1.66 -2.25 -13.27
N GLY A 89 -0.93 -2.05 -14.38
CA GLY A 89 -0.98 -0.78 -15.12
C GLY A 89 -0.58 0.46 -14.32
N GLY A 90 0.33 0.32 -13.35
CA GLY A 90 0.74 1.42 -12.48
C GLY A 90 -0.29 1.81 -11.40
N LEU A 91 -1.33 1.01 -11.20
CA LEU A 91 -2.36 1.18 -10.18
C LEU A 91 -2.40 0.00 -9.22
N TYR A 92 -2.60 0.28 -7.93
CA TYR A 92 -2.83 -0.75 -6.94
C TYR A 92 -4.12 -0.51 -6.16
N HIS A 93 -4.76 -1.61 -5.80
CA HIS A 93 -5.88 -1.67 -4.86
C HIS A 93 -5.68 -2.86 -3.94
N GLN A 94 -5.87 -2.65 -2.64
CA GLN A 94 -5.76 -3.72 -1.67
C GLN A 94 -6.77 -3.53 -0.54
N ALA A 95 -7.39 -4.63 -0.12
CA ALA A 95 -8.19 -4.69 1.10
C ALA A 95 -7.55 -5.67 2.10
N LEU A 96 -7.51 -5.29 3.37
CA LEU A 96 -7.07 -6.13 4.47
C LEU A 96 -8.06 -6.13 5.61
N THR A 97 -8.07 -7.23 6.35
CA THR A 97 -8.73 -7.33 7.64
C THR A 97 -7.68 -7.61 8.71
N CYS A 98 -7.58 -6.74 9.72
CA CYS A 98 -6.59 -6.85 10.80
C CYS A 98 -7.28 -7.16 12.13
N PRO A 99 -6.71 -8.06 12.95
CA PRO A 99 -7.26 -8.34 14.27
C PRO A 99 -7.22 -7.08 15.15
N GLN A 100 -8.29 -6.88 15.93
CA GLN A 100 -8.38 -5.82 16.93
C GLN A 100 -8.31 -6.43 18.32
N LYS A 101 -7.58 -5.80 19.26
CA LYS A 101 -7.48 -6.29 20.64
C LYS A 101 -8.83 -6.40 21.35
N GLN A 102 -9.75 -5.51 21.03
CA GLN A 102 -11.09 -5.46 21.60
C GLN A 102 -12.09 -5.13 20.50
N GLY A 103 -13.14 -5.92 20.35
CA GLY A 103 -14.16 -5.72 19.32
C GLY A 103 -13.85 -6.41 17.99
N PRO A 104 -14.70 -6.17 16.96
CA PRO A 104 -14.53 -6.75 15.63
C PRO A 104 -13.19 -6.38 14.97
N PRO A 105 -12.71 -7.18 14.00
CA PRO A 105 -11.55 -6.84 13.19
C PRO A 105 -11.69 -5.49 12.49
N ILE A 106 -10.56 -4.82 12.28
CA ILE A 106 -10.45 -3.57 11.53
C ILE A 106 -10.39 -3.91 10.05
N ARG A 107 -11.13 -3.16 9.23
CA ARG A 107 -10.99 -3.20 7.77
C ARG A 107 -10.11 -2.06 7.29
N ILE A 108 -9.19 -2.38 6.41
CA ILE A 108 -8.29 -1.43 5.76
C ILE A 108 -8.48 -1.58 4.25
N THR A 109 -8.69 -0.48 3.55
CA THR A 109 -8.63 -0.42 2.09
C THR A 109 -7.57 0.60 1.70
N ARG A 110 -6.74 0.28 0.73
CA ARG A 110 -5.78 1.23 0.17
C ARG A 110 -5.76 1.17 -1.34
N SER A 111 -5.55 2.32 -1.95
CA SER A 111 -5.44 2.43 -3.40
C SER A 111 -4.50 3.57 -3.79
N GLY A 112 -3.89 3.46 -4.96
CA GLY A 112 -2.96 4.47 -5.43
C GLY A 112 -2.25 4.08 -6.70
N THR A 113 -1.19 4.82 -6.99
CA THR A 113 -0.32 4.65 -8.15
C THR A 113 1.05 4.15 -7.71
N TYR A 114 1.72 3.42 -8.60
CA TYR A 114 3.07 2.94 -8.36
C TYR A 114 3.92 2.92 -9.64
N ASP A 115 5.22 2.93 -9.43
CA ASP A 115 6.25 2.67 -10.43
C ASP A 115 7.43 1.94 -9.77
N ALA A 116 8.57 1.84 -10.46
CA ALA A 116 9.77 1.20 -9.91
C ALA A 116 10.42 1.98 -8.75
N ALA A 117 10.13 3.28 -8.61
CA ALA A 117 10.67 4.16 -7.58
C ALA A 117 9.82 4.19 -6.30
N GLY A 118 8.61 3.64 -6.33
CA GLY A 118 7.77 3.44 -5.15
C GLY A 118 6.28 3.53 -5.43
N PHE A 119 5.52 3.98 -4.43
CA PHE A 119 4.08 4.20 -4.58
C PHE A 119 3.63 5.45 -3.84
N THR A 120 2.49 5.96 -4.28
CA THR A 120 1.70 6.96 -3.56
C THR A 120 0.24 6.53 -3.56
N GLY A 121 -0.46 6.71 -2.44
CA GLY A 121 -1.87 6.39 -2.39
C GLY A 121 -2.55 6.82 -1.12
N ARG A 122 -3.78 6.37 -0.96
CA ARG A 122 -4.61 6.62 0.21
C ARG A 122 -4.96 5.30 0.87
N LEU A 123 -4.99 5.32 2.19
CA LEU A 123 -5.44 4.25 3.05
C LEU A 123 -6.63 4.75 3.85
N ASP A 124 -7.73 4.02 3.77
CA ASP A 124 -8.92 4.18 4.57
C ASP A 124 -9.02 3.01 5.54
N MET A 125 -9.26 3.31 6.80
CA MET A 125 -9.38 2.34 7.88
C MET A 125 -10.72 2.55 8.57
N GLY A 126 -11.47 1.47 8.74
CA GLY A 126 -12.75 1.47 9.43
C GLY A 126 -12.81 0.34 10.45
N GLY A 127 -13.45 0.61 11.58
CA GLY A 127 -13.68 -0.40 12.61
C GLY A 127 -14.57 0.12 13.73
N GLN A 128 -14.53 -0.56 14.87
CA GLN A 128 -15.43 -0.27 15.98
C GLN A 128 -14.63 -0.17 17.28
N THR A 129 -14.78 0.93 18.03
CA THR A 129 -14.31 1.03 19.42
C THR A 129 -15.47 0.73 20.38
N PRO A 130 -15.20 0.51 21.68
CA PRO A 130 -16.27 0.42 22.68
C PRO A 130 -17.18 1.66 22.76
N LYS A 131 -16.73 2.80 22.22
CA LYS A 131 -17.45 4.09 22.27
C LYS A 131 -18.08 4.51 20.94
N GLY A 132 -17.86 3.78 19.86
CA GLY A 132 -18.45 4.09 18.56
C GLY A 132 -17.61 3.66 17.37
N ALA A 133 -18.16 3.82 16.17
CA ALA A 133 -17.48 3.49 14.92
C ALA A 133 -16.27 4.42 14.73
N MET A 134 -15.12 3.87 14.32
CA MET A 134 -13.93 4.65 14.02
C MET A 134 -13.66 4.69 12.52
N SER A 135 -13.09 5.80 12.07
CA SER A 135 -12.64 6.01 10.70
C SER A 135 -11.31 6.78 10.70
N ILE A 136 -10.31 6.27 9.98
CA ILE A 136 -9.01 6.92 9.83
C ILE A 136 -8.64 6.93 8.35
N VAL A 137 -8.22 8.09 7.86
CA VAL A 137 -7.73 8.27 6.49
C VAL A 137 -6.29 8.73 6.52
N LEU A 138 -5.41 8.02 5.83
CA LEU A 138 -3.98 8.32 5.72
C LEU A 138 -3.59 8.45 4.24
N ASP A 139 -2.76 9.44 3.93
CA ASP A 139 -2.02 9.46 2.66
C ASP A 139 -0.69 8.72 2.86
N GLN A 140 -0.32 7.88 1.90
CA GLN A 140 0.87 7.04 1.96
C GLN A 140 1.83 7.33 0.80
N LYS A 141 3.13 7.32 1.10
CA LYS A 141 4.20 7.39 0.10
C LYS A 141 5.32 6.42 0.49
N ALA A 142 5.76 5.58 -0.45
CA ALA A 142 6.95 4.77 -0.29
C ALA A 142 8.08 5.33 -1.16
N VAL A 143 9.27 5.45 -0.59
CA VAL A 143 10.49 5.82 -1.30
C VAL A 143 11.64 4.90 -0.89
N HIS A 144 12.52 4.59 -1.83
CA HIS A 144 13.76 3.89 -1.51
C HIS A 144 14.61 4.78 -0.59
N ALA A 145 15.15 4.19 0.47
CA ALA A 145 15.92 4.90 1.48
C ALA A 145 17.41 4.65 1.28
N ALA A 146 18.23 5.62 1.69
CA ALA A 146 19.66 5.40 1.78
C ALA A 146 20.01 4.42 2.91
N GLY A 147 21.11 3.67 2.74
CA GLY A 147 21.66 2.78 3.76
C GLY A 147 21.40 1.30 3.49
N THR A 148 21.60 0.47 4.52
CA THR A 148 21.47 -0.98 4.44
C THR A 148 20.43 -1.51 5.41
N CYS A 149 19.83 -2.64 5.06
CA CYS A 149 18.96 -3.37 5.97
C CYS A 149 19.78 -3.96 7.11
N ARG A 150 19.35 -3.71 8.35
CA ARG A 150 19.93 -4.37 9.52
C ARG A 150 19.27 -5.74 9.67
N GLY A 151 20.09 -6.78 9.68
CA GLY A 151 19.68 -8.15 9.98
C GLY A 151 19.36 -8.35 11.45
#